data_AF-A0A918BR82-F1
#
_entry.id   AF-A0A918BR82-F1
#
_cell.length_a   1.000
_cell.length_b   1.000
_cell.length_c   1.000
_cell.angle_alpha   90.00
_cell.angle_beta   90.00
_cell.angle_gamma   90.00
#
_symmetry.space_group_name_H-M   'P 1'
#
loop_
_entity.id
_entity.type
_entity.pdbx_description
1 polymer ?
#
loop_
_entity_poly.entity_id
_entity_poly.type
_entity_poly.pdbx_seq_one_letter_code
_entity_poly.pdbx_strand_id
1 'polypeptide(L)'
;MRDRLRQRPGPQRGQLTGPNPTDRGKKGSKIHLIVDRQGLPLSIGISAANLHDSQALIPLVRGIPPIRSRRGPRRRRPGKLYGDKGYDYRHLRRWLASRGIRHRLARKGIESSRRLGRHRWVVERTVSWLSGCRRLHRRYERKPEHFLAFTAIAATLICHRRLTK
;
A
#
# COMPACT_ATOMS: atom_id res chain seq x y z
N MET A 1 -3.56 -0.98 5.42
CA MET A 1 -3.04 -0.12 4.34
C MET A 1 -1.95 0.78 4.89
N ARG A 2 -0.79 0.79 4.27
CA ARG A 2 0.36 1.63 4.65
C ARG A 2 1.23 1.90 3.44
N ASP A 3 1.96 3.00 3.54
CA ASP A 3 2.94 3.46 2.58
C ASP A 3 4.31 3.55 3.28
N ARG A 4 5.31 2.82 2.79
CA ARG A 4 6.66 2.89 3.39
C ARG A 4 7.82 2.31 2.58
N LEU A 5 7.59 1.76 1.41
CA LEU A 5 8.69 1.39 0.53
C LEU A 5 9.10 2.62 -0.28
N ARG A 6 10.08 3.33 0.29
CA ARG A 6 10.67 4.54 -0.28
C ARG A 6 11.84 4.12 -1.13
N GLN A 7 11.75 4.37 -2.42
CA GLN A 7 12.78 3.91 -3.34
C GLN A 7 13.45 5.09 -4.02
N ARG A 8 14.78 5.07 -3.97
CA ARG A 8 15.61 6.08 -4.60
C ARG A 8 15.58 5.81 -6.12
N PRO A 9 15.30 6.83 -6.94
CA PRO A 9 15.42 6.71 -8.38
C PRO A 9 16.91 6.60 -8.75
N GLY A 10 17.20 5.83 -9.80
CA GLY A 10 18.47 5.87 -10.49
C GLY A 10 18.72 7.23 -11.16
N PRO A 11 19.88 7.43 -11.80
CA PRO A 11 20.28 8.72 -12.37
C PRO A 11 19.31 9.29 -13.42
N GLN A 12 18.50 8.44 -14.07
CA GLN A 12 17.56 8.84 -15.12
C GLN A 12 16.14 9.04 -14.57
N ARG A 13 15.60 10.24 -14.82
CA ARG A 13 14.45 10.88 -14.14
C ARG A 13 13.11 10.55 -14.80
N GLY A 14 12.10 10.12 -14.04
CA GLY A 14 10.80 9.64 -14.55
C GLY A 14 9.55 10.20 -13.87
N GLN A 15 8.37 9.99 -14.47
CA GLN A 15 7.07 10.38 -13.88
C GLN A 15 6.77 9.62 -12.57
N LEU A 16 5.89 10.17 -11.72
CA LEU A 16 5.63 9.72 -10.33
C LEU A 16 6.90 9.61 -9.46
N THR A 17 7.86 10.51 -9.69
CA THR A 17 8.97 10.77 -8.77
C THR A 17 8.84 12.20 -8.27
N GLY A 18 8.95 12.40 -6.95
CA GLY A 18 8.78 13.73 -6.35
C GLY A 18 9.74 13.95 -5.19
N PRO A 19 10.09 15.21 -4.87
CA PRO A 19 11.03 15.53 -3.81
C PRO A 19 10.48 15.04 -2.47
N ASN A 20 11.28 14.26 -1.74
CA ASN A 20 10.87 13.73 -0.45
C ASN A 20 11.04 14.81 0.63
N PRO A 21 9.96 15.28 1.28
CA PRO A 21 10.05 16.29 2.33
C PRO A 21 10.83 15.82 3.57
N THR A 22 11.06 14.51 3.71
CA THR A 22 11.79 13.91 4.85
C THR A 22 13.20 13.42 4.53
N ASP A 23 13.67 13.51 3.29
CA ASP A 23 15.03 13.11 2.86
C ASP A 23 15.68 14.22 2.04
N ARG A 24 15.70 15.44 2.60
CA ARG A 24 16.35 16.63 2.01
C ARG A 24 15.94 16.90 0.54
N GLY A 25 14.68 16.62 0.18
CA GLY A 25 14.18 16.84 -1.18
C GLY A 25 14.63 15.81 -2.22
N LYS A 26 15.31 14.72 -1.84
CA LYS A 26 15.66 13.65 -2.78
C LYS A 26 14.41 13.08 -3.44
N LYS A 27 14.44 12.95 -4.76
CA LYS A 27 13.32 12.40 -5.51
C LYS A 27 13.11 10.94 -5.12
N GLY A 28 11.86 10.51 -5.03
CA GLY A 28 11.52 9.13 -4.68
C GLY A 28 10.11 8.76 -5.08
N SER A 29 9.83 7.47 -4.94
CA SER A 29 8.49 6.91 -5.05
C SER A 29 8.10 6.15 -3.80
N LYS A 30 6.80 6.07 -3.61
CA LYS A 30 6.13 5.42 -2.51
C LYS A 30 5.31 4.24 -3.05
N ILE A 31 5.43 3.09 -2.41
CA ILE A 31 4.59 1.92 -2.70
C ILE A 31 3.53 1.81 -1.61
N HIS A 32 2.28 1.82 -2.05
CA HIS A 32 1.10 1.62 -1.24
C HIS A 32 0.57 0.20 -1.40
N LEU A 33 0.10 -0.39 -0.31
CA LEU A 33 -0.35 -1.78 -0.30
C LEU A 33 -1.60 -1.99 0.56
N ILE A 34 -2.55 -2.75 0.03
CA ILE A 34 -3.61 -3.43 0.79
C ILE A 34 -3.26 -4.92 0.86
N VAL A 35 -3.34 -5.47 2.07
CA VAL A 35 -3.14 -6.89 2.36
C VAL A 35 -4.34 -7.47 3.08
N ASP A 36 -4.50 -8.79 3.01
CA ASP A 36 -5.43 -9.53 3.85
C ASP A 36 -4.92 -9.68 5.31
N ARG A 37 -5.59 -10.53 6.10
CA ARG A 37 -5.23 -10.74 7.52
C ARG A 37 -3.93 -11.54 7.69
N GLN A 38 -3.53 -12.30 6.68
CA GLN A 38 -2.35 -13.16 6.67
C GLN A 38 -1.12 -12.44 6.08
N GLY A 39 -1.34 -11.32 5.41
CA GLY A 39 -0.31 -10.50 4.77
C GLY A 39 -0.18 -10.78 3.27
N LEU A 40 -1.16 -11.42 2.62
CA LEU A 40 -1.20 -11.57 1.17
C LEU A 40 -1.52 -10.21 0.52
N PRO A 41 -0.66 -9.71 -0.39
CA PRO A 41 -0.98 -8.56 -1.22
C PRO A 41 -2.29 -8.74 -1.99
N LEU A 42 -3.24 -7.81 -1.82
CA LEU A 42 -4.50 -7.77 -2.55
C LEU A 42 -4.52 -6.67 -3.61
N SER A 43 -3.93 -5.51 -3.31
CA SER A 43 -3.86 -4.39 -4.25
C SER A 43 -2.63 -3.55 -3.96
N ILE A 44 -1.96 -3.08 -5.02
CA ILE A 44 -0.71 -2.32 -4.99
C ILE A 44 -0.87 -1.08 -5.84
N GLY A 45 -0.29 0.02 -5.38
CA GLY A 45 -0.26 1.29 -6.08
C GLY A 45 1.05 2.00 -5.80
N ILE A 46 1.44 2.88 -6.72
CA ILE A 46 2.64 3.70 -6.58
C ILE A 46 2.28 5.17 -6.66
N SER A 47 3.05 6.00 -5.97
CA SER A 47 2.95 7.45 -6.10
C SER A 47 4.31 8.11 -6.00
N ALA A 48 4.38 9.39 -6.37
CA ALA A 48 5.51 10.23 -6.04
C ALA A 48 5.68 10.36 -4.50
N ALA A 49 6.91 10.55 -4.03
CA ALA A 49 7.22 10.63 -2.61
C ALA A 49 6.72 11.90 -1.91
N ASN A 50 6.37 12.94 -2.65
CA ASN A 50 5.70 14.13 -2.11
C ASN A 50 4.17 13.97 -2.04
N LEU A 51 3.59 12.97 -2.71
CA LEU A 51 2.13 12.81 -2.71
C LEU A 51 1.66 12.39 -1.32
N HIS A 52 0.56 12.99 -0.87
CA HIS A 52 -0.04 12.68 0.41
C HIS A 52 -0.69 11.30 0.36
N ASP A 53 -0.41 10.46 1.37
CA ASP A 53 -0.81 9.04 1.37
C ASP A 53 -2.33 8.86 1.21
N SER A 54 -3.13 9.83 1.69
CA SER A 54 -4.59 9.86 1.55
C SER A 54 -5.08 9.66 0.12
N GLN A 55 -4.32 10.13 -0.88
CA GLN A 55 -4.67 10.04 -2.30
C GLN A 55 -4.65 8.58 -2.81
N ALA A 56 -3.91 7.68 -2.16
CA ALA A 56 -3.79 6.30 -2.59
C ALA A 56 -4.92 5.38 -2.08
N LEU A 57 -5.70 5.80 -1.08
CA LEU A 57 -6.73 4.93 -0.45
C LEU A 57 -7.83 4.51 -1.41
N ILE A 58 -8.39 5.48 -2.12
CA ILE A 58 -9.50 5.25 -3.04
C ILE A 58 -9.07 4.35 -4.21
N PRO A 59 -7.95 4.63 -4.92
CA PRO A 59 -7.43 3.76 -5.96
C PRO A 59 -7.16 2.34 -5.47
N LEU A 60 -6.52 2.18 -4.32
CA LEU A 60 -6.19 0.85 -3.80
C LEU A 60 -7.40 0.03 -3.41
N VAL A 61 -8.40 0.63 -2.75
CA VAL A 61 -9.62 -0.11 -2.41
C VAL A 61 -10.42 -0.47 -3.66
N ARG A 62 -10.39 0.37 -4.70
CA ARG A 62 -10.99 0.05 -6.01
C ARG A 62 -10.23 -1.06 -6.74
N GLY A 63 -8.91 -1.11 -6.59
CA GLY A 63 -8.05 -2.10 -7.21
C GLY A 63 -8.02 -3.47 -6.53
N ILE A 64 -8.91 -3.73 -5.56
CA ILE A 64 -9.04 -5.07 -4.96
C ILE A 64 -9.71 -5.99 -5.97
N PRO A 65 -9.06 -7.11 -6.36
CA PRO A 65 -9.63 -8.02 -7.34
C PRO A 65 -10.86 -8.74 -6.76
N PRO A 66 -11.68 -9.39 -7.61
CA PRO A 66 -12.78 -10.22 -7.13
C PRO A 66 -12.25 -11.46 -6.40
N ILE A 67 -12.36 -11.47 -5.07
CA ILE A 67 -11.92 -12.57 -4.22
C ILE A 67 -13.05 -13.59 -4.06
N ARG A 68 -12.74 -14.89 -4.18
CA ARG A 68 -13.73 -15.96 -3.99
C ARG A 68 -14.31 -15.90 -2.57
N SER A 69 -15.63 -15.86 -2.50
CA SER A 69 -16.38 -15.96 -1.24
C SER A 69 -16.67 -17.42 -0.92
N ARG A 70 -16.75 -17.77 0.38
CA ARG A 70 -17.20 -19.12 0.81
C ARG A 70 -18.62 -19.45 0.31
N ARG A 71 -19.48 -18.44 0.24
CA ARG A 71 -20.85 -18.50 -0.31
C ARG A 71 -21.15 -17.20 -1.04
N GLY A 72 -21.94 -17.27 -2.12
CA GLY A 72 -22.37 -16.11 -2.91
C GLY A 72 -21.31 -15.52 -3.84
N PRO A 73 -21.56 -14.32 -4.41
CA PRO A 73 -20.70 -13.72 -5.42
C PRO A 73 -19.31 -13.35 -4.88
N ARG A 74 -18.34 -13.20 -5.80
CA ARG A 74 -16.97 -12.79 -5.45
C ARG A 74 -16.98 -11.42 -4.77
N ARG A 75 -16.26 -11.31 -3.65
CA ARG A 75 -16.13 -10.05 -2.90
C ARG A 75 -15.07 -9.16 -3.55
N ARG A 76 -15.44 -7.93 -3.87
CA ARG A 76 -14.53 -6.88 -4.37
C ARG A 76 -14.20 -5.81 -3.34
N ARG A 77 -14.73 -5.95 -2.11
CA ARG A 77 -14.51 -4.99 -1.01
C ARG A 77 -14.32 -5.70 0.33
N PRO A 78 -13.47 -5.16 1.21
CA PRO A 78 -13.26 -5.72 2.54
C PRO A 78 -14.47 -5.38 3.43
N GLY A 79 -14.82 -6.29 4.34
CA GLY A 79 -15.82 -5.99 5.38
C GLY A 79 -15.29 -5.00 6.43
N LYS A 80 -13.98 -5.03 6.68
CA LYS A 80 -13.28 -4.10 7.59
C LYS A 80 -11.92 -3.70 7.03
N LEU A 81 -11.59 -2.41 7.04
CA LEU A 81 -10.32 -1.86 6.58
C LEU A 81 -9.56 -1.20 7.74
N TYR A 82 -8.30 -1.59 7.93
CA TYR A 82 -7.37 -0.94 8.86
C TYR A 82 -6.40 -0.03 8.10
N GLY A 83 -6.17 1.18 8.61
CA GLY A 83 -5.28 2.17 7.99
C GLY A 83 -4.49 2.98 9.01
N ASP A 84 -3.35 3.49 8.55
CA ASP A 84 -2.48 4.38 9.32
C ASP A 84 -3.08 5.80 9.48
N LYS A 85 -2.46 6.61 10.33
CA LYS A 85 -2.81 8.02 10.60
C LYS A 85 -2.75 8.89 9.34
N GLY A 86 -1.91 8.51 8.36
CA GLY A 86 -1.84 9.19 7.05
C GLY A 86 -3.16 9.17 6.27
N TYR A 87 -4.10 8.29 6.63
CA TYR A 87 -5.42 8.18 6.02
C TYR A 87 -6.54 8.84 6.85
N ASP A 88 -6.20 9.52 7.95
CA ASP A 88 -7.19 10.13 8.83
C ASP A 88 -7.83 11.40 8.26
N TYR A 89 -8.75 11.22 7.32
CA TYR A 89 -9.52 12.30 6.71
C TYR A 89 -11.02 11.98 6.72
N ARG A 90 -11.83 12.99 7.06
CA ARG A 90 -13.30 12.85 7.12
C ARG A 90 -13.90 12.40 5.78
N HIS A 91 -13.36 12.85 4.65
CA HIS A 91 -13.86 12.45 3.33
C HIS A 91 -13.57 10.97 3.03
N LEU A 92 -12.40 10.44 3.41
CA LEU A 92 -12.08 9.02 3.24
C LEU A 92 -12.95 8.12 4.13
N ARG A 93 -13.22 8.55 5.37
CA ARG A 93 -14.14 7.85 6.28
C ARG A 93 -15.55 7.77 5.72
N ARG A 94 -16.07 8.90 5.21
CA ARG A 94 -17.38 8.98 4.53
C ARG A 94 -17.42 8.09 3.30
N TRP A 95 -16.38 8.13 2.47
CA TRP A 95 -16.29 7.30 1.28
C TRP A 95 -16.28 5.80 1.61
N LEU A 96 -15.53 5.36 2.62
CA LEU A 96 -15.53 3.97 3.07
C LEU A 96 -16.91 3.55 3.62
N ALA A 97 -17.53 4.40 4.43
CA ALA A 97 -18.85 4.15 4.99
C ALA A 97 -19.93 4.04 3.90
N SER A 98 -19.92 4.94 2.90
CA SER A 98 -20.85 4.89 1.75
C SER A 98 -20.77 3.58 0.96
N ARG A 99 -19.64 2.87 1.07
CA ARG A 99 -19.43 1.56 0.45
C ARG A 99 -19.68 0.39 1.38
N GLY A 100 -20.24 0.61 2.57
CA GLY A 100 -20.46 -0.41 3.59
C GLY A 100 -19.16 -1.02 4.14
N ILE A 101 -18.03 -0.32 4.04
CA ILE A 101 -16.74 -0.79 4.55
C ILE A 101 -16.55 -0.23 5.95
N ARG A 102 -16.56 -1.11 6.97
CA ARG A 102 -16.19 -0.72 8.33
C ARG A 102 -14.73 -0.30 8.33
N HIS A 103 -14.39 0.85 8.92
CA HIS A 103 -13.03 1.37 8.84
C HIS A 103 -12.46 1.66 10.22
N ARG A 104 -11.19 1.30 10.42
CA ARG A 104 -10.40 1.58 11.62
C ARG A 104 -9.13 2.31 11.17
N LEU A 105 -9.31 3.58 10.81
CA LEU A 105 -8.22 4.48 10.49
C LEU A 105 -7.74 5.14 11.78
N ALA A 106 -6.44 5.05 12.04
CA ALA A 106 -5.82 5.65 13.21
C ALA A 106 -6.04 7.16 13.23
N ARG A 107 -6.40 7.75 14.37
CA ARG A 107 -6.60 9.20 14.47
C ARG A 107 -5.29 9.93 14.71
N LYS A 108 -5.05 11.02 13.98
CA LYS A 108 -3.93 11.95 14.23
C LYS A 108 -4.14 12.60 15.61
N GLY A 109 -3.06 12.81 16.36
CA GLY A 109 -3.10 13.40 17.72
C GLY A 109 -3.70 12.56 18.84
N ILE A 110 -4.51 11.53 18.55
CA ILE A 110 -5.28 10.79 19.57
C ILE A 110 -4.66 9.42 19.90
N GLU A 111 -4.38 8.59 18.89
CA GLU A 111 -3.91 7.23 19.16
C GLU A 111 -2.39 7.17 19.34
N SER A 112 -1.91 6.54 20.41
CA SER A 112 -0.48 6.27 20.57
C SER A 112 0.03 5.28 19.53
N SER A 113 1.27 5.47 19.08
CA SER A 113 1.91 4.59 18.08
C SER A 113 1.99 3.13 18.54
N ARG A 114 1.98 2.87 19.86
CA ARG A 114 2.03 1.52 20.47
C ARG A 114 0.75 0.70 20.23
N ARG A 115 -0.45 1.28 20.39
CA ARG A 115 -1.73 0.55 20.20
C ARG A 115 -1.99 0.15 18.74
N LEU A 116 -1.33 0.81 17.78
CA LEU A 116 -1.44 0.52 16.35
C LEU A 116 -0.77 -0.78 15.93
N GLY A 117 0.14 -1.34 16.74
CA GLY A 117 0.99 -2.48 16.37
C GLY A 117 0.25 -3.76 15.98
N ARG A 118 -0.85 -4.10 16.68
CA ARG A 118 -1.52 -5.42 16.58
C ARG A 118 -1.89 -5.85 15.16
N HIS A 119 -2.38 -4.91 14.33
CA HIS A 119 -2.74 -5.18 12.93
C HIS A 119 -1.73 -4.63 11.93
N ARG A 120 -0.91 -3.68 12.38
CA ARG A 120 0.09 -2.99 11.55
C ARG A 120 1.26 -3.89 11.20
N TRP A 121 1.62 -4.81 12.09
CA TRP A 121 2.72 -5.73 11.90
C TRP A 121 2.55 -6.63 10.65
N VAL A 122 1.32 -7.05 10.34
CA VAL A 122 1.03 -7.88 9.17
C VAL A 122 1.41 -7.13 7.89
N VAL A 123 1.04 -5.85 7.80
CA VAL A 123 1.39 -4.98 6.68
C VAL A 123 2.90 -4.74 6.64
N GLU A 124 3.54 -4.47 7.79
CA GLU A 124 5.00 -4.26 7.88
C GLU A 124 5.77 -5.49 7.41
N ARG A 125 5.31 -6.68 7.77
CA ARG A 125 5.91 -7.94 7.35
C ARG A 125 5.87 -8.10 5.83
N THR A 126 4.72 -7.83 5.20
CA THR A 126 4.61 -7.89 3.73
C THR A 126 5.47 -6.83 3.05
N VAL A 127 5.53 -5.62 3.61
CA VAL A 127 6.43 -4.57 3.14
C VAL A 127 7.90 -4.98 3.27
N SER A 128 8.27 -5.69 4.34
CA SER A 128 9.63 -6.24 4.51
C SER A 128 9.97 -7.27 3.43
N TRP A 129 9.04 -8.17 3.09
CA TRP A 129 9.25 -9.11 1.99
C TRP A 129 9.41 -8.42 0.64
N LEU A 130 8.59 -7.41 0.35
CA LEU A 130 8.74 -6.60 -0.87
C LEU A 130 10.10 -5.87 -0.89
N SER A 131 10.56 -5.36 0.26
CA SER A 131 11.89 -4.74 0.39
C SER A 131 13.03 -5.73 0.18
N GLY A 132 12.81 -7.01 0.53
CA GLY A 132 13.77 -8.10 0.31
C GLY A 132 13.99 -8.43 -1.18
N CYS A 133 13.07 -8.04 -2.07
CA CYS A 133 13.26 -8.14 -3.49
C CYS A 133 14.30 -7.09 -3.95
N ARG A 134 15.56 -7.51 -4.13
CA ARG A 134 16.68 -6.64 -4.55
C ARG A 134 16.34 -5.75 -5.75
N ARG A 135 15.55 -6.27 -6.70
CA ARG A 135 15.06 -5.53 -7.88
C ARG A 135 14.35 -4.23 -7.55
N LEU A 136 13.66 -4.21 -6.41
CA LEU A 136 12.95 -3.05 -5.93
C LEU A 136 13.88 -2.13 -5.13
N HIS A 137 14.98 -2.55 -4.51
CA HIS A 137 15.76 -1.66 -3.62
C HIS A 137 16.08 -0.26 -4.20
N ARG A 138 16.38 -0.17 -5.49
CA ARG A 138 16.46 1.09 -6.24
C ARG A 138 15.49 1.06 -7.41
N ARG A 139 14.76 2.16 -7.62
CA ARG A 139 13.90 2.33 -8.80
C ARG A 139 14.78 2.78 -9.96
N TYR A 140 15.06 1.90 -10.92
CA TYR A 140 15.77 2.26 -12.14
C TYR A 140 14.82 2.73 -13.25
N GLU A 141 13.52 2.49 -13.08
CA GLU A 141 12.54 2.66 -14.14
C GLU A 141 12.11 4.12 -14.25
N ARG A 142 12.29 4.68 -15.44
CA ARG A 142 11.77 6.01 -15.80
C ARG A 142 10.24 6.00 -15.86
N LYS A 143 9.66 4.96 -16.45
CA LYS A 143 8.21 4.81 -16.59
C LYS A 143 7.59 4.25 -15.31
N PRO A 144 6.58 4.91 -14.72
CA PRO A 144 5.92 4.41 -13.51
C PRO A 144 5.23 3.06 -13.73
N GLU A 145 4.75 2.78 -14.93
CA GLU A 145 4.08 1.53 -15.29
C GLU A 145 5.02 0.33 -15.13
N HIS A 146 6.28 0.49 -15.57
CA HIS A 146 7.30 -0.55 -15.43
C HIS A 146 7.64 -0.78 -13.95
N PHE A 147 7.76 0.30 -13.18
CA PHE A 147 8.01 0.19 -11.75
C PHE A 147 6.85 -0.54 -11.05
N LEU A 148 5.61 -0.17 -11.35
CA LEU A 148 4.42 -0.86 -10.85
C LEU A 148 4.42 -2.34 -11.25
N ALA A 149 4.78 -2.67 -12.49
CA ALA A 149 4.89 -4.05 -12.96
C ALA A 149 5.89 -4.86 -12.13
N PHE A 150 7.09 -4.33 -11.84
CA PHE A 150 8.04 -5.01 -10.95
C PHE A 150 7.51 -5.20 -9.53
N THR A 151 6.78 -4.21 -8.99
CA THR A 151 6.15 -4.37 -7.67
C THR A 151 5.04 -5.42 -7.67
N ALA A 152 4.29 -5.54 -8.77
CA ALA A 152 3.27 -6.56 -8.96
C ALA A 152 3.91 -7.96 -9.07
N ILE A 153 4.99 -8.11 -9.85
CA ILE A 153 5.75 -9.38 -9.93
C ILE A 153 6.26 -9.80 -8.54
N ALA A 154 6.85 -8.87 -7.78
CA ALA A 154 7.32 -9.16 -6.42
C ALA A 154 6.18 -9.64 -5.51
N ALA A 155 5.00 -9.01 -5.60
CA ALA A 155 3.83 -9.43 -4.86
C ALA A 155 3.29 -10.80 -5.30
N THR A 156 3.30 -11.09 -6.60
CA THR A 156 2.93 -12.42 -7.13
C THR A 156 3.86 -13.49 -6.58
N LEU A 157 5.17 -13.24 -6.50
CA LEU A 157 6.12 -14.18 -5.88
C LEU A 157 5.84 -14.39 -4.39
N ILE A 158 5.45 -13.35 -3.66
CA ILE A 158 5.03 -13.47 -2.25
C ILE A 158 3.78 -14.35 -2.14
N CYS A 159 2.77 -14.12 -2.99
CA CYS A 159 1.56 -14.93 -3.02
C CYS A 159 1.87 -16.38 -3.35
N HIS A 160 2.68 -16.63 -4.39
CA HIS A 160 3.07 -17.98 -4.80
C HIS A 160 3.74 -18.75 -3.65
N ARG A 161 4.77 -18.17 -3.02
CA ARG A 161 5.48 -18.80 -1.87
C ARG A 161 4.58 -19.07 -0.67
N ARG A 162 3.43 -18.41 -0.58
CA ARG A 162 2.44 -18.61 0.48
C ARG A 162 1.41 -19.68 0.14
N LEU A 163 1.20 -19.97 -1.14
CA LEU A 163 0.30 -21.02 -1.61
C LEU A 163 1.01 -22.38 -1.71
N THR A 164 2.32 -22.38 -2.00
CA THR A 164 3.11 -23.61 -2.15
C THR A 164 3.77 -24.10 -0.85
N LYS A 165 3.36 -23.54 0.29
CA LYS A 165 3.75 -23.99 1.63
C LYS A 165 2.52 -24.55 2.32
#